data_AF-A0A7S0EZJ8-F1
#
_entry.id   AF-A0A7S0EZJ8-F1
#
_cell.length_a   1.000
_cell.length_b   1.000
_cell.length_c   1.000
_cell.angle_alpha   90.00
_cell.angle_beta   90.00
_cell.angle_gamma   90.00
#
_symmetry.space_group_name_H-M   'P 1'
#
loop_
_entity.id
_entity.type
_entity.pdbx_description
1 polymer ?
#
loop_
_entity_poly.entity_id
_entity_poly.type
_entity_poly.pdbx_seq_one_letter_code
_entity_poly.pdbx_strand_id
1 'polypeptide(L)'
;AVLAPSLLLDDGMLSCVAVWPLALVLNAARPAGHARSHVKLAVDATTFASPAWTSLEIELDTLPVFAIVDEAGKQQQQVYVDPQAAEDACASLILSSGDGELDTTPMGLGAAFRAAQEGTGVLVSAMDDVKAAGLDASSSEGKSVPMFVCMELASERIDGAGKEVPIFLCAADAEAAVAQSYDGGRPLEIETVSLEWAVDQYCNVPDSPTFRFMARSASVQLIRSMMMGA
;
A
#
# COMPACT_ATOMS: atom_id res chain seq x y z
N ALA A 1 57.17 59.83 -15.56
CA ALA A 1 57.74 58.95 -14.50
C ALA A 1 56.62 57.98 -14.12
N VAL A 2 56.46 56.83 -14.77
CA VAL A 2 57.24 55.58 -14.67
C VAL A 2 57.39 55.12 -13.22
N LEU A 3 56.48 54.26 -12.75
CA LEU A 3 56.74 52.84 -12.46
C LEU A 3 55.47 52.17 -11.90
N ALA A 4 54.87 51.29 -12.69
CA ALA A 4 54.33 50.01 -12.21
C ALA A 4 55.49 48.98 -12.31
N PRO A 5 55.45 47.75 -11.73
CA PRO A 5 54.34 46.80 -11.92
C PRO A 5 54.09 45.72 -10.83
N SER A 6 53.04 44.92 -11.08
CA SER A 6 52.87 43.48 -10.74
C SER A 6 52.58 43.11 -9.27
N LEU A 7 51.73 42.15 -8.86
CA LEU A 7 50.87 41.05 -9.38
C LEU A 7 50.08 40.59 -8.10
N LEU A 8 48.86 40.02 -8.06
CA LEU A 8 48.44 38.66 -8.48
C LEU A 8 47.07 38.35 -7.81
N LEU A 9 46.25 37.52 -8.47
CA LEU A 9 45.09 36.70 -8.03
C LEU A 9 43.71 37.42 -7.90
N ASP A 10 42.76 37.25 -8.83
CA ASP A 10 41.85 36.09 -9.04
C ASP A 10 41.06 35.73 -7.76
N ASP A 11 39.74 35.53 -7.73
CA ASP A 11 38.91 34.83 -8.72
C ASP A 11 37.39 35.01 -8.41
N GLY A 12 36.58 34.77 -9.44
CA GLY A 12 35.17 34.37 -9.48
C GLY A 12 34.24 34.54 -8.28
N MET A 13 33.36 35.54 -8.38
CA MET A 13 32.07 35.57 -7.70
C MET A 13 31.12 34.55 -8.36
N LEU A 14 31.20 33.27 -7.96
CA LEU A 14 30.26 32.23 -8.37
C LEU A 14 29.02 32.27 -7.47
N SER A 15 27.88 32.51 -8.12
CA SER A 15 26.53 32.43 -7.58
C SER A 15 26.23 31.00 -7.10
N CYS A 16 26.29 30.78 -5.79
CA CYS A 16 25.85 29.54 -5.16
C CYS A 16 24.32 29.50 -5.13
N VAL A 17 23.71 28.81 -6.10
CA VAL A 17 22.36 28.26 -5.97
C VAL A 17 22.43 27.27 -4.81
N ALA A 18 21.76 27.58 -3.71
CA ALA A 18 21.60 26.67 -2.58
C ALA A 18 20.68 25.52 -3.02
N VAL A 19 21.27 24.49 -3.63
CA VAL A 19 20.66 23.17 -3.78
C VAL A 19 20.54 22.61 -2.37
N TRP A 20 19.31 22.61 -1.84
CA TRP A 20 19.02 21.90 -0.60
C TRP A 20 19.27 20.42 -0.84
N PRO A 21 20.17 19.76 -0.09
CA PRO A 21 20.25 18.32 -0.17
C PRO A 21 18.96 17.76 0.43
N LEU A 22 18.26 16.91 -0.33
CA LEU A 22 17.34 15.94 0.23
C LEU A 22 18.11 15.17 1.31
N ALA A 23 17.87 15.51 2.57
CA ALA A 23 18.28 14.68 3.66
C ALA A 23 17.45 13.40 3.55
N LEU A 24 18.09 12.30 3.15
CA LEU A 24 17.61 10.96 3.45
C LEU A 24 17.30 10.93 4.94
N VAL A 25 16.02 10.88 5.27
CA VAL A 25 15.59 10.47 6.62
C VAL A 25 15.95 9.00 6.71
N LEU A 26 17.08 8.73 7.37
CA LEU A 26 17.46 7.40 7.82
C LEU A 26 16.30 6.86 8.65
N ASN A 27 15.66 5.84 8.11
CA ASN A 27 14.56 5.13 8.73
C ASN A 27 15.08 4.48 10.01
N ALA A 28 14.89 5.15 11.14
CA ALA A 28 15.14 4.57 12.44
C ALA A 28 14.04 3.54 12.66
N ALA A 29 14.32 2.29 12.29
CA ALA A 29 13.51 1.13 12.61
C ALA A 29 13.27 1.13 14.12
N ARG A 30 12.11 1.64 14.53
CA ARG A 30 11.66 1.63 15.91
C ARG A 30 11.24 0.20 16.20
N PRO A 31 11.68 -0.42 17.30
CA PRO A 31 11.17 -1.75 17.66
C PRO A 31 9.66 -1.60 17.89
N ALA A 32 8.86 -2.24 17.04
CA ALA A 32 7.42 -2.30 17.17
C ALA A 32 7.09 -2.81 18.58
N GLY A 33 6.57 -1.93 19.43
CA GLY A 33 5.99 -2.33 20.70
C GLY A 33 4.79 -3.20 20.38
N HIS A 34 4.91 -4.51 20.62
CA HIS A 34 3.86 -5.55 20.57
C HIS A 34 2.52 -5.05 20.03
N ALA A 35 2.43 -4.84 18.71
CA ALA A 35 1.19 -4.49 18.06
C ALA A 35 0.24 -5.68 18.31
N ARG A 36 -0.94 -5.40 18.87
CA ARG A 36 -2.01 -6.39 18.90
C ARG A 36 -2.41 -6.65 17.45
N SER A 37 -1.99 -7.78 16.92
CA SER A 37 -2.35 -8.18 15.57
C SER A 37 -3.70 -8.88 15.60
N HIS A 38 -4.68 -8.29 14.92
CA HIS A 38 -5.99 -8.92 14.71
C HIS A 38 -5.96 -9.67 13.37
N VAL A 39 -5.43 -10.89 13.37
CA VAL A 39 -5.37 -11.73 12.17
C VAL A 39 -6.59 -12.62 12.10
N LYS A 40 -7.39 -12.44 11.06
CA LYS A 40 -8.40 -13.39 10.60
C LYS A 40 -7.92 -13.98 9.26
N LEU A 41 -8.04 -15.29 9.08
CA LEU A 41 -7.52 -15.97 7.88
C LEU A 41 -8.58 -16.19 6.79
N ALA A 42 -9.86 -16.14 7.16
CA ALA A 42 -10.97 -16.29 6.23
C ALA A 42 -12.21 -15.57 6.74
N VAL A 43 -13.04 -15.04 5.83
CA VAL A 43 -14.37 -14.52 6.16
C VAL A 43 -15.42 -15.63 6.09
N ASP A 44 -16.55 -15.46 6.79
CA ASP A 44 -17.65 -16.42 6.68
C ASP A 44 -18.25 -16.37 5.27
N ALA A 45 -18.62 -17.52 4.69
CA ALA A 45 -19.17 -17.59 3.34
C ALA A 45 -20.46 -16.74 3.18
N THR A 46 -21.22 -16.54 4.26
CA THR A 46 -22.41 -15.67 4.25
C THR A 46 -22.07 -14.19 4.08
N THR A 47 -20.83 -13.78 4.35
CA THR A 47 -20.34 -12.40 4.15
C THR A 47 -20.55 -11.98 2.71
N PHE A 48 -20.15 -12.81 1.74
CA PHE A 48 -20.25 -12.52 0.31
C PHE A 48 -21.68 -12.47 -0.23
N ALA A 49 -22.65 -13.04 0.51
CA ALA A 49 -24.07 -13.00 0.17
C ALA A 49 -24.78 -11.78 0.76
N SER A 50 -24.11 -11.00 1.61
CA SER A 50 -24.71 -9.84 2.28
C SER A 50 -24.76 -8.60 1.36
N PRO A 51 -25.78 -7.73 1.49
CA PRO A 51 -25.80 -6.44 0.79
C PRO A 51 -24.65 -5.51 1.20
N ALA A 52 -24.16 -5.65 2.43
CA ALA A 52 -23.01 -4.92 2.94
C ALA A 52 -21.76 -5.23 2.12
N TRP A 53 -21.55 -6.52 1.79
CA TRP A 53 -20.46 -6.93 0.92
C TRP A 53 -20.55 -6.31 -0.47
N THR A 54 -21.74 -6.25 -1.10
CA THR A 54 -21.86 -5.63 -2.44
C THR A 54 -21.40 -4.17 -2.42
N SER A 55 -21.69 -3.45 -1.34
CA SER A 55 -21.24 -2.05 -1.20
C SER A 55 -19.74 -1.97 -0.92
N LEU A 56 -19.23 -2.84 -0.05
CA LEU A 56 -17.81 -2.92 0.28
C LEU A 56 -16.96 -3.36 -0.92
N GLU A 57 -17.44 -4.29 -1.75
CA GLU A 57 -16.74 -4.77 -2.94
C GLU A 57 -16.46 -3.62 -3.90
N ILE A 58 -17.44 -2.72 -4.11
CA ILE A 58 -17.27 -1.53 -4.94
C ILE A 58 -16.19 -0.60 -4.34
N GLU A 59 -16.16 -0.42 -3.02
CA GLU A 59 -15.14 0.38 -2.36
C GLU A 59 -13.76 -0.27 -2.49
N LEU A 60 -13.65 -1.57 -2.21
CA LEU A 60 -12.42 -2.34 -2.33
C LEU A 60 -11.91 -2.37 -3.76
N ASP A 61 -12.78 -2.44 -4.76
CA ASP A 61 -12.38 -2.42 -6.17
C ASP A 61 -11.79 -1.08 -6.62
N THR A 62 -11.89 -0.02 -5.82
CA THR A 62 -11.13 1.22 -6.04
C THR A 62 -9.65 1.09 -5.68
N LEU A 63 -9.28 0.04 -4.93
CA LEU A 63 -7.90 -0.22 -4.51
C LEU A 63 -7.24 -1.16 -5.55
N PRO A 64 -6.24 -0.67 -6.28
CA PRO A 64 -5.60 -1.45 -7.32
C PRO A 64 -4.69 -2.55 -6.76
N VAL A 65 -4.84 -3.74 -7.32
CA VAL A 65 -3.92 -4.88 -7.23
C VAL A 65 -3.57 -5.34 -8.64
N PHE A 66 -2.51 -6.12 -8.80
CA PHE A 66 -1.93 -6.40 -10.12
C PHE A 66 -1.96 -7.88 -10.43
N ALA A 67 -2.62 -8.23 -11.53
CA ALA A 67 -2.61 -9.58 -12.06
C ALA A 67 -1.66 -9.69 -13.24
N ILE A 68 -1.06 -10.86 -13.41
CA ILE A 68 -0.29 -11.19 -14.60
C ILE A 68 -1.25 -11.84 -15.59
N VAL A 69 -1.28 -11.35 -16.83
CA VAL A 69 -2.14 -11.84 -17.91
C VAL A 69 -1.29 -12.22 -19.12
N ASP A 70 -1.77 -13.19 -19.90
CA ASP A 70 -1.22 -13.48 -21.23
C ASP A 70 -1.86 -12.59 -22.32
N GLU A 71 -1.41 -12.74 -23.57
CA GLU A 71 -1.93 -12.01 -24.74
C GLU A 71 -3.45 -12.16 -24.92
N ALA A 72 -3.99 -13.33 -24.54
CA ALA A 72 -5.43 -13.61 -24.61
C ALA A 72 -6.22 -12.94 -23.47
N GLY A 73 -5.55 -12.23 -22.57
CA GLY A 73 -6.12 -11.61 -21.38
C GLY A 73 -6.45 -12.62 -20.27
N LYS A 74 -5.93 -13.85 -20.36
CA LYS A 74 -6.17 -14.87 -19.35
C LYS A 74 -5.26 -14.62 -18.15
N GLN A 75 -5.91 -14.45 -17.01
CA GLN A 75 -5.24 -14.19 -15.75
C GLN A 75 -4.51 -15.44 -15.23
N GLN A 76 -3.30 -15.22 -14.71
CA GLN A 76 -2.64 -16.16 -13.83
C GLN A 76 -3.34 -16.20 -12.46
N GLN A 77 -3.15 -17.29 -11.71
CA GLN A 77 -3.83 -17.49 -10.43
C GLN A 77 -3.41 -16.46 -9.36
N GLN A 78 -2.19 -15.93 -9.44
CA GLN A 78 -1.64 -15.00 -8.46
C GLN A 78 -1.96 -13.55 -8.82
N VAL A 79 -2.41 -12.80 -7.82
CA VAL A 79 -2.68 -11.36 -7.88
C VAL A 79 -1.87 -10.70 -6.77
N TYR A 80 -1.18 -9.61 -7.09
CA TYR A 80 -0.18 -8.99 -6.22
C TYR A 80 -0.67 -7.65 -5.70
N VAL A 81 -0.56 -7.45 -4.38
CA VAL A 81 -0.86 -6.16 -3.74
C VAL A 81 0.22 -5.12 -4.06
N ASP A 82 1.47 -5.55 -4.19
CA ASP A 82 2.60 -4.71 -4.58
C ASP A 82 2.81 -4.72 -6.10
N PRO A 83 2.76 -3.56 -6.79
CA PRO A 83 3.05 -3.47 -8.23
C PRO A 83 4.44 -3.98 -8.60
N GLN A 84 5.47 -3.68 -7.81
CA GLN A 84 6.83 -4.07 -8.16
C GLN A 84 7.00 -5.59 -8.10
N ALA A 85 6.40 -6.23 -7.07
CA ALA A 85 6.39 -7.67 -6.97
C ALA A 85 5.67 -8.35 -8.15
N ALA A 86 4.62 -7.70 -8.69
CA ALA A 86 3.92 -8.18 -9.89
C ALA A 86 4.82 -8.12 -11.13
N GLU A 87 5.52 -7.00 -11.34
CA GLU A 87 6.47 -6.83 -12.45
C GLU A 87 7.63 -7.83 -12.36
N ASP A 88 8.21 -8.01 -11.18
CA ASP A 88 9.31 -8.95 -10.93
C ASP A 88 8.88 -10.40 -11.18
N ALA A 89 7.66 -10.75 -10.75
CA ALA A 89 7.07 -12.06 -11.01
C ALA A 89 6.77 -12.28 -12.49
N CYS A 90 6.26 -11.25 -13.18
CA CYS A 90 6.03 -11.28 -14.63
C CYS A 90 7.33 -11.52 -15.39
N ALA A 91 8.38 -10.74 -15.11
CA ALA A 91 9.70 -10.90 -15.71
C ALA A 91 10.28 -12.29 -15.45
N SER A 92 10.12 -12.81 -14.23
CA SER A 92 10.57 -14.17 -13.87
C SER A 92 9.81 -15.25 -14.64
N LEU A 93 8.50 -15.08 -14.83
CA LEU A 93 7.69 -16.00 -15.62
C LEU A 93 8.12 -16.00 -17.08
N ILE A 94 8.29 -14.83 -17.71
CA ILE A 94 8.78 -14.68 -19.09
C ILE A 94 10.11 -15.43 -19.29
N LEU A 95 11.05 -15.26 -18.36
CA LEU A 95 12.34 -15.95 -18.41
C LEU A 95 12.20 -17.48 -18.30
N SER A 96 11.21 -17.98 -17.56
CA SER A 96 11.01 -19.40 -17.31
C SER A 96 10.17 -20.11 -18.37
N SER A 97 9.16 -19.44 -18.93
CA SER A 97 8.24 -19.97 -19.94
C SER A 97 8.80 -19.82 -21.36
N GLY A 98 9.69 -18.85 -21.58
CA GLY A 98 10.12 -18.43 -22.92
C GLY A 98 9.02 -17.70 -23.69
N ASP A 99 7.93 -17.35 -23.01
CA ASP A 99 6.78 -16.63 -23.56
C ASP A 99 6.95 -15.14 -23.26
N GLY A 100 7.12 -14.34 -24.31
CA GLY A 100 7.36 -12.90 -24.22
C GLY A 100 6.09 -12.06 -24.08
N GLU A 101 4.92 -12.69 -24.04
CA GLU A 101 3.63 -12.00 -24.15
C GLU A 101 2.85 -11.93 -22.82
N LEU A 102 3.57 -11.99 -21.69
CA LEU A 102 2.99 -11.72 -20.38
C LEU A 102 3.07 -10.24 -20.04
N ASP A 103 2.00 -9.71 -19.47
CA ASP A 103 1.94 -8.33 -18.97
C ASP A 103 1.24 -8.27 -17.62
N THR A 104 1.43 -7.17 -16.89
CA THR A 104 0.75 -6.87 -15.64
C THR A 104 -0.41 -5.92 -15.88
N THR A 105 -1.61 -6.27 -15.42
CA THR A 105 -2.80 -5.42 -15.54
C THR A 105 -3.38 -5.12 -14.15
N PRO A 106 -3.79 -3.86 -13.88
CA PRO A 106 -4.47 -3.54 -12.63
C PRO A 106 -5.89 -4.11 -12.62
N MET A 107 -6.31 -4.56 -11.43
CA MET A 107 -7.69 -4.97 -11.13
C MET A 107 -8.09 -4.51 -9.72
N GLY A 108 -9.37 -4.64 -9.39
CA GLY A 108 -9.90 -4.27 -8.08
C GLY A 108 -9.57 -5.29 -6.98
N LEU A 109 -9.24 -4.80 -5.78
CA LEU A 109 -8.95 -5.63 -4.61
C LEU A 109 -10.16 -6.46 -4.17
N GLY A 110 -11.39 -5.96 -4.31
CA GLY A 110 -12.61 -6.65 -3.87
C GLY A 110 -12.81 -7.97 -4.64
N ALA A 111 -12.72 -7.90 -5.96
CA ALA A 111 -12.78 -9.07 -6.83
C ALA A 111 -11.64 -10.06 -6.56
N ALA A 112 -10.40 -9.56 -6.41
CA ALA A 112 -9.24 -10.40 -6.10
C ALA A 112 -9.35 -11.08 -4.72
N PHE A 113 -9.85 -10.37 -3.72
CA PHE A 113 -10.08 -10.88 -2.38
C PHE A 113 -11.13 -11.99 -2.38
N ARG A 114 -12.28 -11.78 -3.05
CA ARG A 114 -13.30 -12.83 -3.18
C ARG A 114 -12.73 -14.08 -3.85
N ALA A 115 -12.00 -13.92 -4.96
CA ALA A 115 -11.38 -15.05 -5.66
C ALA A 115 -10.39 -15.83 -4.76
N ALA A 116 -9.61 -15.13 -3.93
CA ALA A 116 -8.73 -15.76 -2.96
C ALA A 116 -9.50 -16.54 -1.87
N GLN A 117 -10.58 -15.97 -1.34
CA GLN A 117 -11.41 -16.59 -0.31
C GLN A 117 -12.21 -17.80 -0.83
N GLU A 118 -12.56 -17.81 -2.12
CA GLU A 118 -13.21 -18.94 -2.80
C GLU A 118 -12.20 -20.00 -3.30
N GLY A 119 -10.90 -19.75 -3.18
CA GLY A 119 -9.83 -20.65 -3.63
C GLY A 119 -9.63 -20.69 -5.15
N THR A 120 -10.19 -19.72 -5.89
CA THR A 120 -10.05 -19.59 -7.35
C THR A 120 -8.86 -18.70 -7.75
N GLY A 121 -8.29 -17.95 -6.79
CA GLY A 121 -7.08 -17.14 -6.95
C GLY A 121 -6.20 -17.18 -5.70
N VAL A 122 -5.05 -16.52 -5.77
CA VAL A 122 -4.16 -16.28 -4.61
C VAL A 122 -3.82 -14.81 -4.57
N LEU A 123 -4.20 -14.13 -3.49
CA LEU A 123 -3.80 -12.75 -3.24
C LEU A 123 -2.46 -12.74 -2.49
N VAL A 124 -1.45 -12.11 -3.10
CA VAL A 124 -0.08 -12.07 -2.62
C VAL A 124 0.17 -10.71 -1.96
N SER A 125 0.40 -10.74 -0.65
CA SER A 125 0.75 -9.57 0.15
C SER A 125 2.09 -8.99 -0.24
N ALA A 126 2.27 -7.70 0.01
CA ALA A 126 3.56 -7.05 -0.14
C ALA A 126 4.51 -7.44 0.99
N MET A 127 5.74 -7.83 0.63
CA MET A 127 6.69 -8.40 1.58
C MET A 127 7.21 -7.38 2.59
N ASP A 128 7.30 -6.11 2.21
CA ASP A 128 7.63 -5.00 3.11
C ASP A 128 6.58 -4.83 4.21
N ASP A 129 5.30 -4.94 3.86
CA ASP A 129 4.21 -4.82 4.83
C ASP A 129 4.04 -6.06 5.70
N VAL A 130 4.26 -7.26 5.16
CA VAL A 130 4.32 -8.48 5.97
C VAL A 130 5.38 -8.34 7.06
N LYS A 131 6.55 -7.77 6.72
CA LYS A 131 7.62 -7.49 7.69
C LYS A 131 7.24 -6.38 8.67
N ALA A 132 6.63 -5.29 8.20
CA ALA A 132 6.19 -4.18 9.05
C ALA A 132 5.12 -4.62 10.06
N ALA A 133 4.24 -5.54 9.64
CA ALA A 133 3.24 -6.21 10.47
C ALA A 133 3.83 -7.19 11.50
N GLY A 134 5.13 -7.48 11.43
CA GLY A 134 5.79 -8.47 12.28
C GLY A 134 5.35 -9.92 12.00
N LEU A 135 4.87 -10.20 10.79
CA LEU A 135 4.38 -11.52 10.38
C LEU A 135 5.48 -12.35 9.72
N ASP A 136 5.39 -13.67 9.85
CA ASP A 136 6.25 -14.61 9.13
C ASP A 136 5.58 -14.99 7.80
N ALA A 137 6.21 -14.63 6.68
CA ALA A 137 5.71 -14.92 5.34
C ALA A 137 5.48 -16.42 5.05
N SER A 138 6.14 -17.32 5.81
CA SER A 138 5.93 -18.76 5.70
C SER A 138 4.71 -19.27 6.45
N SER A 139 4.18 -18.49 7.39
CA SER A 139 3.01 -18.86 8.19
C SER A 139 1.70 -18.62 7.43
N SER A 140 0.58 -19.14 7.94
CA SER A 140 -0.74 -18.85 7.40
C SER A 140 -1.10 -17.36 7.53
N GLU A 141 -0.71 -16.74 8.63
CA GLU A 141 -0.93 -15.32 8.92
C GLU A 141 -0.15 -14.43 7.96
N GLY A 142 1.10 -14.77 7.64
CA GLY A 142 1.89 -14.03 6.65
C GLY A 142 1.39 -14.13 5.21
N LYS A 143 0.42 -15.02 4.94
CA LYS A 143 -0.29 -15.09 3.66
C LYS A 143 -1.53 -14.20 3.60
N SER A 144 -2.03 -13.74 4.75
CA SER A 144 -3.09 -12.72 4.77
C SER A 144 -2.53 -11.37 4.36
N VAL A 145 -3.38 -10.49 3.82
CA VAL A 145 -2.98 -9.13 3.48
C VAL A 145 -3.02 -8.27 4.75
N PRO A 146 -1.87 -7.82 5.27
CA PRO A 146 -1.86 -6.93 6.42
C PRO A 146 -2.38 -5.56 6.00
N MET A 147 -3.11 -4.95 6.92
CA MET A 147 -3.60 -3.59 6.83
C MET A 147 -3.23 -2.84 8.11
N PHE A 148 -3.08 -1.53 7.98
CA PHE A 148 -2.55 -0.67 9.04
C PHE A 148 -3.59 0.39 9.37
N VAL A 149 -3.93 0.53 10.65
CA VAL A 149 -4.98 1.45 11.10
C VAL A 149 -4.51 2.24 12.30
N CYS A 150 -4.80 3.53 12.33
CA CYS A 150 -4.60 4.36 13.51
C CYS A 150 -5.93 5.04 13.84
N MET A 151 -6.55 4.62 14.94
CA MET A 151 -7.90 5.07 15.31
C MET A 151 -7.97 6.58 15.57
N GLU A 152 -6.86 7.19 15.98
CA GLU A 152 -6.73 8.63 16.17
C GLU A 152 -6.79 9.43 14.87
N LEU A 153 -6.62 8.81 13.70
CA LEU A 153 -6.77 9.46 12.39
C LEU A 153 -8.24 9.57 11.95
N ALA A 154 -9.20 9.26 12.83
CA ALA A 154 -10.62 9.36 12.53
C ALA A 154 -11.02 10.78 12.12
N SER A 155 -11.59 10.93 10.92
CA SER A 155 -12.09 12.20 10.38
C SER A 155 -13.61 12.16 10.20
N GLU A 156 -14.26 13.32 10.13
CA GLU A 156 -15.67 13.39 9.74
C GLU A 156 -15.86 12.91 8.30
N ARG A 157 -16.87 12.06 8.08
CA ARG A 157 -17.25 11.62 6.73
C ARG A 157 -17.79 12.78 5.92
N ILE A 158 -17.57 12.74 4.60
CA ILE A 158 -18.02 13.78 3.66
C ILE A 158 -19.55 13.94 3.67
N ASP A 159 -20.28 12.86 3.91
CA ASP A 159 -21.75 12.85 4.02
C ASP A 159 -22.29 13.30 5.39
N GLY A 160 -21.40 13.60 6.35
CA GLY A 160 -21.75 13.96 7.71
C GLY A 160 -22.32 12.81 8.56
N ALA A 161 -22.30 11.57 8.05
CA ALA A 161 -22.92 10.41 8.70
C ALA A 161 -22.09 9.82 9.87
N GLY A 162 -21.05 10.51 10.31
CA GLY A 162 -20.22 10.10 11.44
C GLY A 162 -18.73 10.27 11.16
N LYS A 163 -17.92 9.46 11.84
CA LYS A 163 -16.47 9.41 11.65
C LYS A 163 -16.08 8.21 10.80
N GLU A 164 -15.06 8.39 9.97
CA GLU A 164 -14.37 7.32 9.27
C GLU A 164 -12.92 7.26 9.71
N VAL A 165 -12.36 6.04 9.78
CA VAL A 165 -10.97 5.78 10.13
C VAL A 165 -10.25 5.28 8.87
N PRO A 166 -9.15 5.92 8.44
CA PRO A 166 -8.40 5.41 7.31
C PRO A 166 -7.70 4.09 7.68
N ILE A 167 -7.85 3.09 6.81
CA ILE A 167 -7.15 1.80 6.90
C ILE A 167 -6.29 1.61 5.64
N PHE A 168 -4.99 1.41 5.82
CA PHE A 168 -4.00 1.47 4.76
C PHE A 168 -3.52 0.08 4.35
N LEU A 169 -3.39 -0.15 3.04
CA LEU A 169 -2.71 -1.33 2.48
C LEU A 169 -1.18 -1.27 2.57
N CYS A 170 -0.61 -0.15 3.04
CA CYS A 170 0.83 0.07 3.13
C CYS A 170 1.19 0.69 4.48
N ALA A 171 2.18 0.11 5.16
CA ALA A 171 2.70 0.59 6.43
C ALA A 171 3.31 1.98 6.28
N ALA A 172 4.09 2.21 5.22
CA ALA A 172 4.74 3.50 4.99
C ALA A 172 3.72 4.63 4.76
N ASP A 173 2.60 4.34 4.09
CA ASP A 173 1.52 5.32 3.91
C ASP A 173 0.81 5.64 5.24
N ALA A 174 0.59 4.63 6.09
CA ALA A 174 0.03 4.83 7.43
C ALA A 174 0.98 5.65 8.34
N GLU A 175 2.28 5.34 8.32
CA GLU A 175 3.31 6.08 9.05
C GLU A 175 3.39 7.54 8.59
N ALA A 176 3.33 7.77 7.27
CA ALA A 176 3.32 9.11 6.71
C ALA A 176 2.06 9.90 7.14
N ALA A 177 0.89 9.26 7.16
CA ALA A 177 -0.35 9.88 7.60
C ALA A 177 -0.33 10.23 9.09
N VAL A 178 0.22 9.34 9.93
CA VAL A 178 0.45 9.59 11.36
C VAL A 178 1.42 10.76 11.56
N ALA A 179 2.54 10.77 10.84
CA ALA A 179 3.53 11.83 10.95
C ALA A 179 2.98 13.21 10.57
N GLN A 180 2.12 13.28 9.55
CA GLN A 180 1.46 14.53 9.12
C GLN A 180 0.41 15.02 10.12
N SER A 181 -0.21 14.10 10.86
CA SER A 181 -1.28 14.40 11.81
C SER A 181 -0.77 14.64 13.23
N TYR A 182 0.50 14.35 13.49
CA TYR A 182 1.10 14.47 14.82
C TYR A 182 1.35 15.94 15.18
N ASP A 183 0.74 16.40 16.28
CA ASP A 183 0.80 17.77 16.77
C ASP A 183 1.85 17.99 17.89
N GLY A 184 2.70 17.00 18.15
CA GLY A 184 3.65 17.01 19.27
C GLY A 184 3.09 16.43 20.57
N GLY A 185 1.85 15.92 20.55
CA GLY A 185 1.19 15.28 21.70
C GLY A 185 1.63 13.83 21.96
N ARG A 186 0.68 12.98 22.34
CA ARG A 186 0.93 11.55 22.56
C ARG A 186 1.30 10.87 21.23
N PRO A 187 2.27 9.94 21.19
CA PRO A 187 2.52 9.14 20.01
C PRO A 187 1.22 8.46 19.56
N LEU A 188 0.91 8.56 18.26
CA LEU A 188 -0.19 7.82 17.67
C LEU A 188 0.26 6.37 17.44
N GLU A 189 -0.62 5.42 17.70
CA GLU A 189 -0.32 4.00 17.54
C GLU A 189 -0.95 3.47 16.26
N ILE A 190 -0.15 2.74 15.47
CA ILE A 190 -0.62 2.02 14.30
C ILE A 190 -0.84 0.57 14.73
N GLU A 191 -2.08 0.12 14.62
CA GLU A 191 -2.46 -1.27 14.79
C GLU A 191 -2.40 -2.00 13.45
N THR A 192 -2.07 -3.29 13.51
CA THR A 192 -2.05 -4.17 12.35
C THR A 192 -3.24 -5.12 12.42
N VAL A 193 -4.00 -5.17 11.32
CA VAL A 193 -5.15 -6.07 11.16
C VAL A 193 -5.04 -6.80 9.83
N SER A 194 -5.71 -7.93 9.65
CA SER A 194 -5.81 -8.55 8.33
C SER A 194 -6.96 -7.96 7.52
N LEU A 195 -6.87 -8.02 6.19
CA LEU A 195 -7.96 -7.62 5.29
C LEU A 195 -9.26 -8.38 5.59
N GLU A 196 -9.17 -9.67 5.91
CA GLU A 196 -10.32 -10.50 6.31
C GLU A 196 -10.98 -9.97 7.58
N TRP A 197 -10.18 -9.50 8.54
CA TRP A 197 -10.73 -8.90 9.77
C TRP A 197 -11.44 -7.59 9.46
N ALA A 198 -10.85 -6.72 8.62
CA ALA A 198 -11.46 -5.45 8.23
C ALA A 198 -12.79 -5.66 7.48
N VAL A 199 -12.82 -6.62 6.54
CA VAL A 199 -14.04 -7.01 5.82
C VAL A 199 -15.10 -7.53 6.78
N ASP A 200 -14.71 -8.37 7.75
CA ASP A 200 -15.63 -8.91 8.74
C ASP A 200 -16.21 -7.83 9.67
N GLN A 201 -15.39 -6.89 10.13
CA GLN A 201 -15.87 -5.76 10.92
C GLN A 201 -16.88 -4.91 10.14
N TYR A 202 -16.61 -4.67 8.86
CA TYR A 202 -17.50 -3.88 8.01
C TYR A 202 -18.84 -4.58 7.78
N CYS A 203 -18.82 -5.88 7.44
CA CYS A 203 -20.03 -6.59 7.03
C CYS A 203 -20.87 -7.10 8.20
N ASN A 204 -20.23 -7.50 9.30
CA ASN A 204 -20.87 -8.35 10.32
C ASN A 204 -20.93 -7.73 11.72
N VAL A 205 -20.21 -6.64 11.99
CA VAL A 205 -20.17 -6.01 13.32
C VAL A 205 -20.97 -4.72 13.32
N PRO A 206 -22.13 -4.67 14.02
CA PRO A 206 -22.86 -3.43 14.23
C PRO A 206 -22.01 -2.42 14.99
N ASP A 207 -22.16 -1.13 14.67
CA ASP A 207 -21.46 -0.02 15.32
C ASP A 207 -19.92 -0.10 15.24
N SER A 208 -19.38 -0.91 14.31
CA SER A 208 -17.95 -0.92 14.02
C SER A 208 -17.49 0.44 13.45
N PRO A 209 -16.21 0.80 13.63
CA PRO A 209 -15.66 1.98 12.97
C PRO A 209 -15.91 1.89 11.46
N THR A 210 -16.44 2.96 10.86
CA THR A 210 -16.46 3.03 9.40
C THR A 210 -15.02 3.15 8.93
N PHE A 211 -14.52 2.15 8.23
CA PHE A 211 -13.20 2.23 7.62
C PHE A 211 -13.28 2.89 6.24
N ARG A 212 -12.27 3.70 5.92
CA ARG A 212 -12.01 4.17 4.57
C ARG A 212 -10.77 3.47 4.05
N PHE A 213 -10.93 2.62 3.04
CA PHE A 213 -9.84 1.82 2.51
C PHE A 213 -8.88 2.66 1.67
N MET A 214 -7.60 2.66 2.02
CA MET A 214 -6.56 3.44 1.37
C MET A 214 -5.64 2.53 0.55
N ALA A 215 -5.61 2.77 -0.76
CA ALA A 215 -4.68 2.11 -1.68
C ALA A 215 -3.22 2.41 -1.33
N ARG A 216 -2.31 1.51 -1.75
CA ARG A 216 -0.88 1.82 -1.72
C ARG A 216 -0.60 2.99 -2.66
N SER A 217 0.16 3.96 -2.19
CA SER A 217 0.59 5.10 -3.00
C SER A 217 1.38 4.69 -4.25
N ALA A 218 2.22 3.65 -4.15
CA ALA A 218 2.96 3.08 -5.29
C ALA A 218 2.04 2.57 -6.41
N SER A 219 0.98 1.84 -6.06
CA SER A 219 0.01 1.31 -7.03
C SER A 219 -0.71 2.44 -7.77
N VAL A 220 -1.11 3.49 -7.04
CA VAL A 220 -1.78 4.67 -7.63
C VAL A 220 -0.82 5.43 -8.57
N GLN A 221 0.45 5.53 -8.20
CA GLN A 221 1.47 6.18 -9.03
C GLN A 221 1.72 5.41 -10.33
N LEU A 222 1.79 4.08 -10.28
CA LEU A 222 1.96 3.23 -11.46
C LEU A 222 0.77 3.36 -12.42
N ILE A 223 -0.46 3.31 -11.92
CA ILE A 223 -1.64 3.50 -12.79
C ILE A 223 -1.63 4.89 -13.43
N ARG A 224 -1.27 5.93 -12.67
CA ARG A 224 -1.15 7.28 -13.21
C ARG A 224 -0.07 7.36 -14.30
N SER A 225 1.07 6.70 -14.14
CA SER A 225 2.13 6.70 -15.16
C SER A 225 1.69 5.95 -16.43
N MET A 226 0.99 4.82 -16.29
CA MET A 226 0.40 4.08 -17.42
C MET A 226 -0.60 4.93 -18.20
N MET A 227 -1.47 5.68 -17.52
CA MET A 227 -2.47 6.55 -18.16
C MET A 227 -1.88 7.78 -18.86
N MET A 228 -0.71 8.27 -18.42
CA MET A 228 -0.04 9.42 -19.02
C MET A 228 1.00 9.04 -20.09
N GLY A 229 1.25 7.75 -20.28
CA GLY A 229 2.30 7.20 -21.16
C GLY A 229 1.78 6.55 -22.45
N ALA A 230 0.54 6.80 -22.86
CA ALA A 230 -0.06 6.32 -24.12
C ALA A 230 -0.31 7.46 -25.12
#